data_AF-A0A927CX27-F1
#
_entry.id   AF-A0A927CX27-F1
#
_cell.length_a   1.000
_cell.length_b   1.000
_cell.length_c   1.000
_cell.angle_alpha   90.00
_cell.angle_beta   90.00
_cell.angle_gamma   90.00
#
_symmetry.space_group_name_H-M   'P 1'
#
loop_
_entity.id
_entity.type
_entity.pdbx_description
1 polymer ?
#
loop_
_entity_poly.entity_id
_entity_poly.type
_entity_poly.pdbx_seq_one_letter_code
_entity_poly.pdbx_strand_id
1 'polypeptide(L)'
;MMKSLTNDRIEIDYEEVSPETEEILHYVHNKRKQAMDDFEQQSGIHLLIEGNITAASFDPMNIVAFEEKLLHQTFLQVSINNTEYLIEQPVLAYGHLHKINKLHVVIKNYPTENVNGLVVDGIGEIQGRYWKQGNVFYLHAN
;
A
#
# COMPACT_ATOMS: atom_id res chain seq x y z
N MET A 1 -31.86 54.26 -4.06
CA MET A 1 -31.93 53.26 -2.97
C MET A 1 -32.04 51.89 -3.65
N MET A 2 -30.90 51.29 -3.99
CA MET A 2 -30.17 50.25 -3.23
C MET A 2 -30.83 48.86 -3.26
N LYS A 3 -30.36 48.11 -4.27
CA LYS A 3 -30.14 46.64 -4.40
C LYS A 3 -30.94 45.71 -3.49
N SER A 4 -31.80 44.90 -4.12
CA SER A 4 -32.10 43.55 -3.65
C SER A 4 -31.15 42.58 -4.36
N LEU A 5 -30.26 41.96 -3.58
CA LEU A 5 -29.39 40.86 -4.01
C LEU A 5 -30.22 39.58 -3.91
N THR A 6 -30.78 39.11 -5.02
CA THR A 6 -31.41 37.78 -5.07
C THR A 6 -30.33 36.72 -5.16
N ASN A 7 -30.13 36.08 -4.02
CA ASN A 7 -29.63 34.74 -3.74
C ASN A 7 -29.61 33.77 -4.97
N ASP A 8 -28.54 33.82 -5.76
CA ASP A 8 -28.21 32.79 -6.75
C ASP A 8 -27.70 31.53 -6.02
N ARG A 9 -28.65 30.71 -5.54
CA ARG A 9 -28.34 29.32 -5.18
C ARG A 9 -28.26 28.54 -6.49
N ILE A 10 -27.04 28.16 -6.86
CA ILE A 10 -26.82 27.15 -7.90
C ILE A 10 -27.37 25.84 -7.33
N GLU A 11 -28.56 25.44 -7.78
CA GLU A 11 -29.00 24.04 -7.64
C GLU A 11 -28.03 23.20 -8.46
N ILE A 12 -27.25 22.37 -7.76
CA ILE A 12 -26.45 21.34 -8.40
C ILE A 12 -27.44 20.27 -8.81
N ASP A 13 -27.75 20.21 -10.10
CA ASP A 13 -28.50 19.11 -10.68
C ASP A 13 -27.64 17.85 -10.53
N TYR A 14 -28.11 16.89 -9.73
CA TYR A 14 -27.44 15.61 -9.61
C TYR A 14 -27.75 14.87 -10.91
N GLU A 15 -26.85 14.97 -11.89
CA GLU A 15 -26.93 14.13 -13.09
C GLU A 15 -27.08 12.67 -12.66
N GLU A 16 -28.18 12.02 -13.05
CA GLU A 16 -28.36 10.59 -12.84
C GLU A 16 -27.21 9.84 -13.52
N VAL A 17 -26.44 9.11 -12.71
CA VAL A 17 -25.36 8.25 -13.21
C VAL A 17 -25.98 7.23 -14.16
N SER A 18 -25.53 7.20 -15.41
CA SER A 18 -26.07 6.25 -16.38
C SER A 18 -25.76 4.81 -15.96
N PRO A 19 -26.59 3.82 -16.31
CA PRO A 19 -26.30 2.42 -16.04
C PRO A 19 -24.91 1.98 -16.55
N GLU A 20 -24.49 2.48 -17.71
CA GLU A 20 -23.16 2.20 -18.27
C GLU A 20 -22.04 2.78 -17.41
N THR A 21 -22.25 3.96 -16.81
CA THR A 21 -21.28 4.58 -15.91
C THR A 21 -21.15 3.76 -14.62
N GLU A 22 -22.26 3.28 -14.08
CA GLU A 22 -22.29 2.41 -12.89
C GLU A 22 -21.55 1.07 -13.16
N GLU A 23 -21.76 0.47 -14.33
CA GLU A 23 -21.05 -0.75 -14.75
C GLU A 23 -19.54 -0.52 -14.84
N ILE A 24 -19.10 0.61 -15.38
CA ILE A 24 -17.67 0.96 -15.46
C ILE A 24 -17.08 1.16 -14.05
N LEU A 25 -17.79 1.86 -13.16
CA LEU A 25 -17.36 2.05 -11.78
C LEU A 25 -17.20 0.70 -11.06
N HIS A 26 -18.19 -0.18 -11.18
CA HIS A 26 -18.12 -1.54 -10.63
C HIS A 26 -16.96 -2.36 -11.21
N TYR A 27 -16.75 -2.28 -12.52
CA TYR A 27 -15.64 -2.98 -13.18
C TYR A 27 -14.28 -2.48 -12.66
N VAL A 28 -14.06 -1.17 -12.59
CA VAL A 28 -12.81 -0.59 -12.08
C VAL A 28 -12.59 -0.94 -10.61
N HIS A 29 -13.66 -0.87 -9.81
CA HIS A 29 -13.62 -1.24 -8.40
C HIS A 29 -13.19 -2.71 -8.21
N ASN A 30 -13.86 -3.63 -8.90
CA ASN A 30 -13.57 -5.06 -8.82
C ASN A 30 -12.17 -5.40 -9.33
N LYS A 31 -11.72 -4.75 -10.40
CA LYS A 31 -10.36 -4.93 -10.93
C LYS A 31 -9.29 -4.52 -9.91
N ARG A 32 -9.49 -3.41 -9.21
CA ARG A 32 -8.56 -2.93 -8.17
C ARG A 32 -8.54 -3.87 -6.97
N LYS A 33 -9.71 -4.31 -6.51
CA LYS A 33 -9.83 -5.31 -5.44
C LYS A 33 -9.10 -6.60 -5.81
N GLN A 34 -9.35 -7.11 -7.01
CA GLN A 34 -8.72 -8.33 -7.50
C GLN A 34 -7.19 -8.22 -7.52
N ALA A 35 -6.62 -7.07 -7.90
CA ALA A 35 -5.18 -6.87 -7.84
C ALA A 35 -4.60 -7.00 -6.42
N MET A 36 -5.36 -6.59 -5.38
CA MET A 36 -4.96 -6.79 -3.98
C MET A 36 -5.05 -8.27 -3.60
N ASP A 37 -6.16 -8.91 -3.93
CA ASP A 37 -6.40 -10.32 -3.61
C ASP A 37 -5.36 -11.23 -4.29
N ASP A 38 -5.03 -10.97 -5.55
CA ASP A 38 -4.02 -11.71 -6.32
C ASP A 38 -2.62 -11.57 -5.71
N PHE A 39 -2.26 -10.38 -5.23
CA PHE A 39 -0.99 -10.16 -4.53
C PHE A 39 -0.96 -10.87 -3.16
N GLU A 40 -2.03 -10.76 -2.39
CA GLU A 40 -2.13 -11.38 -1.06
C GLU A 40 -2.12 -12.92 -1.11
N GLN A 41 -2.58 -13.51 -2.22
CA GLN A 41 -2.59 -14.96 -2.47
C GLN A 41 -1.36 -15.47 -3.22
N GLN A 42 -0.44 -14.58 -3.61
CA GLN A 42 0.76 -14.97 -4.34
C GLN A 42 1.56 -16.01 -3.54
N SER A 43 1.95 -17.10 -4.20
CA SER A 43 2.80 -18.11 -3.58
C SER A 43 4.18 -17.54 -3.22
N GLY A 44 4.65 -17.80 -2.01
CA GLY A 44 5.98 -17.41 -1.58
C GLY A 44 6.08 -17.31 -0.06
N ILE A 45 7.12 -16.62 0.39
CA ILE A 45 7.31 -16.30 1.80
C ILE A 45 6.79 -14.89 2.01
N HIS A 46 5.79 -14.74 2.87
CA HIS A 46 5.17 -13.45 3.15
C HIS A 46 5.93 -12.78 4.29
N LEU A 47 6.50 -11.61 4.04
CA LEU A 47 7.12 -10.76 5.05
C LEU A 47 6.19 -9.58 5.32
N LEU A 48 5.66 -9.52 6.54
CA LEU A 48 4.82 -8.44 7.03
C LEU A 48 5.64 -7.56 7.97
N ILE A 49 5.88 -6.31 7.59
CA ILE A 49 6.73 -5.36 8.31
C ILE A 49 5.84 -4.28 8.91
N GLU A 50 5.86 -4.12 10.22
CA GLU A 50 5.19 -3.05 10.96
C GLU A 50 6.22 -2.15 11.65
N GLY A 51 5.92 -0.87 11.80
CA GLY A 51 6.81 0.11 12.44
C GLY A 51 6.42 1.54 12.08
N ASN A 52 7.30 2.50 12.35
CA ASN A 52 7.14 3.87 11.83
C ASN A 52 7.66 3.90 10.39
N ILE A 53 6.76 3.73 9.43
CA ILE A 53 7.09 3.61 8.00
C ILE A 53 6.57 4.81 7.23
N THR A 54 7.43 5.41 6.42
CA THR A 54 7.07 6.49 5.48
C THR A 54 7.61 6.18 4.09
N ALA A 55 6.85 6.51 3.03
CA ALA A 55 7.36 6.42 1.68
C ALA A 55 8.35 7.57 1.41
N ALA A 56 9.54 7.23 0.95
CA ALA A 56 10.58 8.19 0.54
C ALA A 56 10.55 8.43 -0.97
N SER A 57 10.38 7.37 -1.78
CA SER A 57 10.33 7.46 -3.25
C SER A 57 9.55 6.30 -3.84
N PHE A 58 8.82 6.56 -4.92
CA PHE A 58 8.02 5.59 -5.67
C PHE A 58 7.61 6.20 -7.02
N ASP A 59 7.12 5.37 -7.93
CA ASP A 59 6.50 5.85 -9.18
C ASP A 59 4.96 5.91 -9.04
N PRO A 60 4.34 7.10 -9.07
CA PRO A 60 2.89 7.24 -8.98
C PRO A 60 2.13 6.54 -10.11
N MET A 61 2.76 6.34 -11.28
CA MET A 61 2.12 5.66 -12.42
C MET A 61 2.01 4.14 -12.23
N ASN A 62 2.76 3.58 -11.27
CA ASN A 62 2.84 2.14 -11.01
C ASN A 62 2.23 1.76 -9.65
N ILE A 63 1.13 2.42 -9.29
CA ILE A 63 0.38 2.16 -8.06
C ILE A 63 -1.07 1.79 -8.38
N VAL A 64 -1.53 0.68 -7.78
CA VAL A 64 -2.96 0.38 -7.67
C VAL A 64 -3.41 0.74 -6.26
N ALA A 65 -4.32 1.70 -6.14
CA ALA A 65 -4.92 2.09 -4.86
C ALA A 65 -6.31 1.44 -4.71
N PHE A 66 -6.56 0.85 -3.55
CA PHE A 66 -7.86 0.29 -3.19
C PHE A 66 -8.07 0.43 -1.69
N GLU A 67 -9.09 1.19 -1.27
CA GLU A 67 -9.31 1.54 0.14
C GLU A 67 -8.03 2.14 0.77
N GLU A 68 -7.66 1.65 1.95
CA GLU A 68 -6.45 2.01 2.70
C GLU A 68 -5.23 1.15 2.30
N LYS A 69 -5.16 0.69 1.05
CA LYS A 69 -4.06 -0.12 0.53
C LYS A 69 -3.50 0.47 -0.77
N LEU A 70 -2.17 0.44 -0.88
CA LEU A 70 -1.40 0.89 -2.04
C LEU A 70 -0.49 -0.27 -2.50
N LEU A 71 -0.80 -0.86 -3.66
CA LEU A 71 0.07 -1.83 -4.31
C LEU A 71 1.05 -1.10 -5.22
N HIS A 72 2.29 -0.97 -4.77
CA HIS A 72 3.41 -0.49 -5.56
C HIS A 72 3.92 -1.64 -6.42
N GLN A 73 3.84 -1.53 -7.75
CA GLN A 73 4.08 -2.66 -8.65
C GLN A 73 5.54 -2.83 -9.11
N THR A 74 6.36 -1.79 -8.94
CA THR A 74 7.75 -1.76 -9.44
C THR A 74 8.75 -1.69 -8.30
N PHE A 75 8.71 -0.60 -7.54
CA PHE A 75 9.54 -0.40 -6.36
C PHE A 75 8.85 0.50 -5.33
N LEU A 76 9.34 0.41 -4.10
CA LEU A 76 9.04 1.37 -3.05
C LEU A 76 10.32 1.61 -2.23
N GLN A 77 10.75 2.86 -2.14
CA GLN A 77 11.73 3.29 -1.15
C GLN A 77 10.99 3.77 0.09
N VAL A 78 11.33 3.21 1.24
CA VAL A 78 10.73 3.57 2.54
C VAL A 78 11.80 3.98 3.54
N SER A 79 11.42 4.83 4.48
CA SER A 79 12.13 4.95 5.75
C SER A 79 11.40 4.11 6.80
N ILE A 80 12.11 3.19 7.45
CA ILE A 80 11.63 2.42 8.59
C ILE A 80 12.55 2.77 9.76
N ASN A 81 12.00 3.45 10.77
CA ASN A 81 12.74 3.91 11.95
C ASN A 81 14.06 4.62 11.57
N ASN A 82 13.96 5.59 10.66
CA ASN A 82 15.05 6.44 10.20
C ASN A 82 16.14 5.74 9.37
N THR A 83 15.96 4.46 9.03
CA THR A 83 16.81 3.75 8.06
C THR A 83 16.06 3.62 6.74
N GLU A 84 16.73 3.92 5.64
CA GLU A 84 16.14 3.82 4.30
C GLU A 84 16.34 2.43 3.71
N TYR A 85 15.29 1.92 3.07
CA TYR A 85 15.28 0.65 2.37
C TYR A 85 14.66 0.84 0.99
N LEU A 86 15.29 0.25 -0.02
CA LEU A 86 14.74 0.16 -1.37
C LEU A 86 14.22 -1.26 -1.57
N ILE A 87 12.94 -1.39 -1.91
CA ILE A 87 12.32 -2.67 -2.23
C ILE A 87 12.00 -2.67 -3.72
N GLU A 88 12.84 -3.32 -4.52
CA GLU A 88 12.74 -3.36 -6.00
C GLU A 88 11.83 -4.50 -6.50
N GLN A 89 10.64 -4.58 -5.92
CA GLN A 89 9.62 -5.57 -6.29
C GLN A 89 8.23 -5.09 -5.87
N PRO A 90 7.16 -5.79 -6.31
CA PRO A 90 5.82 -5.51 -5.83
C PRO A 90 5.70 -5.53 -4.30
N VAL A 91 5.09 -4.48 -3.75
CA VAL A 91 4.86 -4.29 -2.30
C VAL A 91 3.46 -3.75 -2.07
N LEU A 92 2.76 -4.34 -1.12
CA LEU A 92 1.48 -3.84 -0.64
C LEU A 92 1.68 -3.04 0.64
N ALA A 93 1.46 -1.74 0.58
CA ALA A 93 1.49 -0.84 1.71
C ALA A 93 0.07 -0.61 2.26
N TYR A 94 -0.08 -0.71 3.58
CA TYR A 94 -1.35 -0.44 4.28
C TYR A 94 -1.28 0.95 4.91
N GLY A 95 -2.19 1.84 4.54
CA GLY A 95 -2.25 3.24 4.93
C GLY A 95 -2.00 4.20 3.76
N HIS A 96 -1.44 5.36 4.07
CA HIS A 96 -1.16 6.41 3.09
C HIS A 96 0.36 6.62 2.93
N LEU A 97 0.78 7.27 1.86
CA LEU A 97 2.20 7.49 1.52
C LEU A 97 3.01 8.14 2.66
N HIS A 98 2.41 9.08 3.40
CA HIS A 98 3.07 9.77 4.52
C HIS A 98 2.99 9.03 5.86
N LYS A 99 2.20 7.95 5.92
CA LYS A 99 2.01 7.13 7.12
C LYS A 99 1.58 5.73 6.70
N ILE A 100 2.56 4.85 6.55
CA ILE A 100 2.36 3.44 6.25
C ILE A 100 2.40 2.69 7.59
N ASN A 101 1.35 1.92 7.87
CA ASN A 101 1.24 1.16 9.12
C ASN A 101 1.91 -0.21 8.98
N LYS A 102 1.87 -0.78 7.78
CA LYS A 102 2.37 -2.12 7.47
C LYS A 102 2.79 -2.22 6.01
N LEU A 103 3.88 -2.93 5.75
CA LEU A 103 4.26 -3.40 4.41
C LEU A 103 4.05 -4.91 4.34
N HIS A 104 3.56 -5.38 3.21
CA HIS A 104 3.54 -6.80 2.85
C HIS A 104 4.38 -6.99 1.60
N VAL A 105 5.45 -7.77 1.76
CA VAL A 105 6.39 -8.14 0.72
C VAL A 105 6.36 -9.66 0.55
N VAL A 106 6.32 -10.16 -0.69
CA VAL A 106 6.46 -11.60 -0.97
C VAL A 106 7.89 -11.87 -1.41
N ILE A 107 8.70 -12.49 -0.54
CA ILE A 107 10.12 -12.73 -0.77
C ILE A 107 10.37 -14.15 -1.28
N LYS A 108 11.43 -14.32 -2.09
CA LYS A 108 11.78 -15.60 -2.73
C LYS A 108 12.52 -16.55 -1.80
N ASN A 109 13.39 -16.00 -0.97
CA ASN A 109 14.29 -16.75 -0.09
C ASN A 109 13.90 -16.48 1.37
N TYR A 110 14.06 -17.50 2.23
CA TYR A 110 13.93 -17.30 3.66
C TYR A 110 14.94 -16.24 4.13
N PRO A 111 14.52 -15.27 4.95
CA PRO A 111 15.44 -14.28 5.48
C PRO A 111 16.43 -14.97 6.44
N THR A 112 17.63 -14.42 6.55
CA THR A 112 18.56 -14.86 7.59
C THR A 112 18.12 -14.27 8.92
N GLU A 113 17.68 -15.15 9.81
CA GLU A 113 17.27 -14.84 11.18
C GLU A 113 18.48 -14.42 12.02
N ASN A 114 18.41 -13.26 12.68
CA ASN A 114 19.41 -12.83 13.66
C ASN A 114 18.73 -12.44 15.00
N VAL A 115 19.52 -12.15 16.04
CA VAL A 115 18.97 -11.83 17.38
C VAL A 115 18.19 -10.50 17.38
N ASN A 116 18.50 -9.61 16.44
CA ASN A 116 18.05 -8.23 16.43
C ASN A 116 17.15 -7.89 15.22
N GLY A 117 16.73 -8.87 14.42
CA GLY A 117 16.06 -8.60 13.15
C GLY A 117 16.23 -9.70 12.09
N LEU A 118 15.99 -9.30 10.84
CA LEU A 118 16.01 -10.17 9.66
C LEU A 118 16.90 -9.57 8.58
N VAL A 119 17.76 -10.38 7.98
CA VAL A 119 18.46 -10.02 6.74
C VAL A 119 17.67 -10.58 5.56
N VAL A 120 17.11 -9.69 4.75
CA VAL A 120 16.23 -10.02 3.62
C VAL A 120 16.98 -9.78 2.31
N ASP A 121 17.08 -10.83 1.50
CA ASP A 121 17.72 -10.75 0.18
C ASP A 121 17.02 -9.70 -0.70
N GLY A 122 17.81 -8.81 -1.31
CA GLY A 122 17.32 -7.69 -2.12
C GLY A 122 16.74 -6.49 -1.36
N ILE A 123 16.70 -6.50 -0.02
CA ILE A 123 16.21 -5.35 0.79
C ILE A 123 17.28 -4.90 1.81
N GLY A 124 17.92 -5.85 2.50
CA GLY A 124 18.93 -5.57 3.52
C GLY A 124 18.55 -6.09 4.92
N GLU A 125 19.26 -5.62 5.93
CA GLU A 125 19.01 -5.96 7.33
C GLU A 125 18.00 -5.01 7.96
N ILE A 126 16.85 -5.55 8.39
CA ILE A 126 15.81 -4.79 9.08
C ILE A 126 15.83 -5.18 10.55
N GLN A 127 16.15 -4.21 11.40
CA GLN A 127 16.18 -4.41 12.84
C GLN A 127 14.77 -4.43 13.43
N GLY A 128 14.52 -5.34 14.36
CA GLY A 128 13.21 -5.52 14.96
C GLY A 128 13.04 -6.84 15.69
N ARG A 129 11.88 -7.00 16.30
CA ARG A 129 11.43 -8.30 16.80
C ARG A 129 10.63 -8.98 15.71
N TYR A 130 10.77 -10.29 15.58
CA TYR A 130 10.00 -11.05 14.61
C TYR A 130 9.48 -12.36 15.18
N TRP A 131 8.46 -12.89 14.53
CA TRP A 131 7.97 -14.24 14.73
C TRP A 131 7.53 -14.83 13.38
N LYS A 132 7.39 -16.15 13.34
CA LYS A 132 7.01 -16.87 12.12
C LYS A 132 5.83 -17.81 12.34
N GLN A 133 4.97 -17.90 11.34
CA GLN A 133 3.85 -18.84 11.29
C GLN A 133 3.74 -19.40 9.88
N GLY A 134 4.13 -20.66 9.70
CA GLY A 134 4.22 -21.27 8.36
C GLY A 134 5.19 -20.49 7.47
N ASN A 135 4.70 -20.03 6.31
CA ASN A 135 5.49 -19.24 5.35
C ASN A 135 5.36 -17.72 5.57
N VAL A 136 4.86 -17.29 6.73
CA VAL A 136 4.70 -15.87 7.05
C VAL A 136 5.69 -15.47 8.13
N PHE A 137 6.50 -14.46 7.85
CA PHE A 137 7.33 -13.72 8.80
C PHE A 137 6.62 -12.43 9.16
N TYR A 138 6.49 -12.18 10.45
CA TYR A 138 5.98 -10.93 10.98
C TYR A 138 7.15 -10.23 11.66
N LEU A 139 7.49 -9.03 11.21
CA LEU A 139 8.56 -8.21 11.76
C LEU A 139 7.98 -6.89 12.27
N HIS A 140 8.24 -6.60 13.54
CA HIS A 140 7.98 -5.32 14.16
C HIS A 140 9.30 -4.58 14.31
N ALA A 141 9.52 -3.58 13.46
CA ALA A 141 10.74 -2.79 13.42
C ALA A 141 10.82 -1.84 14.63
N ASN A 142 12.00 -1.76 15.26
CA ASN A 142 12.26 -0.95 16.46
C ASN A 142 12.68 0.48 16.13
#